data_AF-A0A0N8IVZ5-F1
#
_entry.id   AF-A0A0N8IVZ5-F1
#
_cell.length_a   1.000
_cell.length_b   1.000
_cell.length_c   1.000
_cell.angle_alpha   90.00
_cell.angle_beta   90.00
_cell.angle_gamma   90.00
#
_symmetry.space_group_name_H-M   'P 1'
#
loop_
_entity.id
_entity.type
_entity.pdbx_description
1 polymer ?
#
loop_
_entity_poly.entity_id
_entity_poly.type
_entity_poly.pdbx_seq_one_letter_code
_entity_poly.pdbx_strand_id
1 'polypeptide(L)' 'MSEFKGTPGPWFWDEEGLGNKHHIVFGKGYPLEMTRKENKTLITAAPELLEALQAVVRVADRQTDEFDMARSAIDKALGK' A
#
# COMPACT_ATOMS: atom_id res chain seq x y z
N MET A 1 12.33 12.07 9.39
CA MET A 1 11.23 11.19 8.92
C MET A 1 11.02 10.12 9.98
N SER A 2 9.77 9.91 10.41
CA SER A 2 9.46 8.76 11.26
C SER A 2 9.77 7.46 10.51
N GLU A 3 10.25 6.45 11.22
CA GLU A 3 10.49 5.12 10.65
C GLU A 3 9.17 4.51 10.17
N PHE A 4 9.14 4.03 8.92
CA PHE A 4 7.98 3.30 8.39
C PHE A 4 7.82 1.98 9.13
N LYS A 5 6.64 1.76 9.75
CA LYS A 5 6.36 0.58 10.57
C LYS A 5 5.74 -0.58 9.80
N GLY A 6 5.38 -0.39 8.53
CA GLY A 6 4.78 -1.42 7.69
C GLY A 6 5.81 -2.30 6.99
N THR A 7 5.34 -3.34 6.31
CA THR A 7 6.16 -4.22 5.47
C THR A 7 6.53 -3.53 4.16
N PRO A 8 7.82 -3.32 3.83
CA PRO A 8 8.21 -2.72 2.57
C PRO A 8 7.77 -3.55 1.36
N GLY A 9 7.44 -2.87 0.25
CA GLY A 9 7.25 -3.52 -1.05
C GLY A 9 8.57 -3.99 -1.69
N PRO A 10 8.52 -4.57 -2.89
CA PRO A 10 7.31 -4.94 -3.61
C PRO A 10 6.62 -6.14 -2.93
N TRP A 11 5.29 -6.17 -2.99
CA TRP A 11 4.52 -7.33 -2.53
C TRP A 11 4.11 -8.21 -3.70
N PHE A 12 4.10 -9.53 -3.49
CA PHE A 12 3.63 -10.50 -4.46
C PHE A 12 2.78 -11.58 -3.79
N TRP A 13 1.88 -12.17 -4.56
CA TRP A 13 1.10 -13.33 -4.15
C TRP A 13 1.83 -14.61 -4.52
N ASP A 14 1.94 -15.55 -3.59
CA ASP A 14 2.43 -16.91 -3.82
C ASP A 14 1.49 -17.96 -3.20
N GLU A 15 1.97 -19.19 -3.06
CA GLU A 15 1.18 -20.30 -2.51
C GLU A 15 0.88 -20.16 -1.01
N GLU A 16 1.62 -19.31 -0.28
CA GLU A 16 1.54 -19.08 1.16
C GLU A 16 0.74 -17.82 1.51
N GLY A 17 0.69 -16.84 0.60
CA GLY A 17 -0.12 -15.63 0.77
C GLY A 17 0.42 -14.42 0.03
N LEU A 18 0.19 -13.23 0.60
CA LEU A 18 0.76 -11.97 0.14
C LEU A 18 1.95 -11.60 1.03
N GLY A 19 3.06 -11.24 0.44
CA GLY A 19 4.23 -10.79 1.19
C GLY A 19 5.37 -10.33 0.30
N ASN A 20 6.57 -10.31 0.88
CA ASN A 20 7.83 -10.16 0.17
C ASN A 20 8.79 -11.29 0.58
N LYS A 21 10.04 -11.25 0.11
CA LYS A 21 11.07 -12.27 0.45
C LYS A 21 11.30 -12.50 1.94
N HIS A 22 10.97 -11.52 2.79
CA HIS A 22 11.35 -11.48 4.20
C HIS A 22 10.15 -11.51 5.17
N HIS A 23 8.95 -11.14 4.71
CA HIS A 23 7.79 -10.92 5.57
C HIS A 23 6.49 -11.34 4.87
N ILE A 24 5.56 -11.90 5.65
CA ILE A 24 4.18 -12.15 5.24
C ILE A 24 3.32 -10.94 5.62
N VAL A 25 2.53 -10.44 4.68
CA VAL A 25 1.52 -9.38 4.89
C VAL A 25 0.16 -10.01 5.18
N PHE A 26 -0.21 -11.07 4.44
CA PHE A 26 -1.49 -11.77 4.62
C PHE A 26 -1.30 -13.26 4.32
N GLY A 27 -1.71 -14.13 5.24
CA GLY A 27 -1.59 -15.59 5.06
C GLY A 27 -2.79 -16.23 4.35
N LYS A 28 -2.57 -17.41 3.77
CA LYS A 28 -3.56 -18.26 3.06
C LYS A 28 -4.82 -18.65 3.84
N GLY A 29 -4.89 -18.42 5.15
CA GLY A 29 -5.96 -18.89 6.02
C GLY A 29 -7.37 -18.36 5.71
N TYR A 30 -7.48 -17.37 4.81
CA TYR A 30 -8.76 -16.86 4.32
C TYR A 30 -9.05 -17.39 2.90
N PRO A 31 -10.31 -17.71 2.58
CA PRO A 31 -10.64 -18.29 1.29
C PRO A 31 -10.18 -17.36 0.16
N LEU A 32 -9.25 -17.86 -0.67
CA LEU A 32 -8.73 -17.11 -1.82
C LEU A 32 -9.82 -16.74 -2.83
N GLU A 33 -10.92 -17.48 -2.80
CA GLU A 33 -12.16 -17.24 -3.57
C GLU A 33 -13.00 -16.06 -3.06
N MET A 34 -12.78 -15.60 -1.82
CA MET A 34 -13.35 -14.36 -1.31
C MET A 34 -12.56 -13.11 -1.77
N THR A 35 -11.39 -13.29 -2.37
CA THR A 35 -10.57 -12.20 -2.91
C THR A 35 -10.56 -12.22 -4.43
N ARG A 36 -11.36 -11.32 -5.03
CA ARG A 36 -11.36 -11.06 -6.48
C ARG A 36 -9.96 -10.72 -6.98
N LYS A 37 -9.62 -11.15 -8.21
CA LYS A 37 -8.30 -10.93 -8.82
C LYS A 37 -7.94 -9.45 -8.88
N GLU A 38 -8.93 -8.59 -9.12
CA GLU A 38 -8.79 -7.14 -9.20
C GLU A 38 -8.35 -6.56 -7.84
N ASN A 39 -8.96 -7.03 -6.75
CA ASN A 39 -8.58 -6.61 -5.39
C ASN A 39 -7.15 -7.07 -5.06
N LYS A 40 -6.78 -8.29 -5.45
CA LYS A 40 -5.41 -8.81 -5.28
C LYS A 40 -4.38 -7.93 -5.98
N THR A 41 -4.69 -7.53 -7.21
CA THR A 41 -3.84 -6.67 -8.04
C THR A 41 -3.68 -5.28 -7.41
N LEU A 42 -4.77 -4.70 -6.94
CA LEU A 42 -4.76 -3.39 -6.28
C LEU A 42 -3.92 -3.41 -4.99
N ILE A 43 -4.07 -4.46 -4.17
CA ILE A 43 -3.31 -4.60 -2.92
C ILE A 43 -1.82 -4.78 -3.21
N THR A 44 -1.43 -5.60 -4.20
CA THR A 44 -0.01 -5.77 -4.56
C THR A 44 0.65 -4.48 -5.03
N ALA A 45 -0.12 -3.60 -5.69
CA ALA A 45 0.38 -2.31 -6.15
C ALA A 45 0.40 -1.22 -5.05
N ALA A 46 -0.09 -1.52 -3.83
CA ALA A 46 -0.21 -0.52 -2.78
C ALA A 46 1.13 0.17 -2.41
N PRO A 47 2.28 -0.54 -2.32
CA PRO A 47 3.57 0.10 -2.09
C PRO A 47 3.93 1.13 -3.18
N GLU A 48 3.80 0.76 -4.45
CA GLU A 48 4.10 1.62 -5.59
C GLU A 48 3.10 2.79 -5.72
N LEU A 49 1.83 2.55 -5.40
CA LEU A 49 0.80 3.60 -5.35
C LEU A 49 1.09 4.62 -4.24
N LEU A 50 1.56 4.17 -3.07
CA LEU A 50 1.96 5.08 -1.98
C LEU A 50 3.16 5.94 -2.41
N GLU A 51 4.18 5.33 -2.99
CA GLU A 51 5.36 6.06 -3.49
C GLU A 51 4.97 7.08 -4.56
N ALA A 52 4.13 6.68 -5.53
CA ALA A 52 3.64 7.57 -6.57
C ALA A 52 2.83 8.74 -6.00
N LEU A 53 1.94 8.49 -5.03
CA LEU A 53 1.15 9.53 -4.40
C LEU A 53 2.03 10.52 -3.63
N GLN A 54 3.01 10.02 -2.87
CA GLN A 54 4.01 10.87 -2.20
C GLN A 54 4.80 11.72 -3.18
N ALA A 55 5.20 11.15 -4.33
CA ALA A 55 5.91 11.87 -5.37
C ALA A 55 5.06 12.97 -6.02
N VAL A 56 3.78 12.68 -6.32
CA VAL A 56 2.83 13.67 -6.87
C VAL A 56 2.61 14.81 -5.88
N VAL A 57 2.34 14.49 -4.61
CA VAL A 57 2.17 15.51 -3.56
C VAL A 57 3.42 16.38 -3.44
N ARG A 58 4.61 15.78 -3.43
CA ARG A 58 5.88 16.54 -3.36
C ARG A 58 6.07 17.51 -4.54
N VAL A 59 5.59 17.17 -5.74
CA VAL A 59 5.77 18.01 -6.95
C VAL A 59 4.72 19.11 -7.05
N ALA A 60 3.49 18.85 -6.61
CA ALA A 60 2.34 19.71 -6.90
C ALA A 60 1.55 20.12 -5.65
N ASP A 61 2.15 20.07 -4.46
CA ASP A 61 1.47 20.29 -3.18
C ASP A 61 0.66 21.60 -3.17
N ARG A 62 -0.66 21.49 -2.99
CA ARG A 62 -1.61 22.60 -3.03
C ARG A 62 -2.56 22.54 -1.83
N GLN A 63 -3.19 23.67 -1.54
CA GLN A 63 -4.29 23.79 -0.57
C GLN A 63 -5.61 23.57 -1.29
N THR A 64 -5.88 22.31 -1.65
CA THR A 64 -7.17 21.88 -2.22
C THR A 64 -7.61 20.57 -1.55
N ASP A 65 -8.91 20.29 -1.62
CA ASP A 65 -9.53 19.10 -1.03
C ASP A 65 -8.85 17.79 -1.50
N GLU A 66 -8.40 17.71 -2.75
CA GLU A 66 -7.71 16.53 -3.28
C GLU A 66 -6.34 16.30 -2.64
N PHE A 67 -5.59 17.38 -2.39
CA PHE A 67 -4.28 17.29 -1.74
C PHE A 67 -4.42 17.08 -0.23
N ASP A 68 -5.48 17.59 0.40
CA ASP A 68 -5.83 17.24 1.78
C ASP A 68 -6.15 15.74 1.91
N MET A 69 -6.94 15.21 0.98
CA MET A 69 -7.22 13.77 0.90
C MET A 69 -5.94 12.95 0.65
N ALA A 70 -5.05 13.41 -0.23
CA ALA A 70 -3.78 12.74 -0.51
C ALA A 70 -2.85 12.70 0.72
N ARG A 71 -2.70 13.83 1.43
CA ARG A 71 -1.93 13.89 2.68
C ARG A 71 -2.49 12.95 3.74
N SER A 72 -3.81 12.97 3.93
CA SER A 72 -4.50 12.07 4.87
C SER A 72 -4.30 10.59 4.52
N ALA A 73 -4.39 10.23 3.23
CA ALA A 73 -4.15 8.86 2.77
C ALA A 73 -2.69 8.42 2.99
N ILE A 74 -1.72 9.30 2.71
CA ILE A 74 -0.30 9.04 2.96
C ILE A 74 -0.04 8.83 4.46
N ASP A 75 -0.55 9.71 5.31
CA ASP A 75 -0.34 9.63 6.76
C ASP A 75 -0.94 8.35 7.34
N LYS A 76 -2.16 8.00 6.92
CA LYS A 76 -2.79 6.72 7.27
C LYS A 76 -1.95 5.52 6.82
N ALA A 77 -1.43 5.53 5.60
CA ALA A 77 -0.61 4.43 5.07
C ALA A 77 0.74 4.31 5.81
N LEU A 78 1.30 5.43 6.30
CA LEU A 78 2.52 5.47 7.10
C LEU A 78 2.28 5.22 8.61
N GLY A 79 1.02 5.08 9.04
CA GLY A 79 0.64 4.85 10.44
C GLY A 79 0.85 6.05 11.34
N LYS A 80 0.63 7.27 10.83
CA LYS A 80 0.67 8.52 11.60
C LYS A 80 -0.71 8.95 12.09
#